data_AF-A0A1V4S9J7-F1
#
_entry.id   AF-A0A1V4S9J7-F1
#
_cell.length_a   1.000
_cell.length_b   1.000
_cell.length_c   1.000
_cell.angle_alpha   90.00
_cell.angle_beta   90.00
_cell.angle_gamma   90.00
#
_symmetry.space_group_name_H-M   'P 1'
#
loop_
_entity.id
_entity.type
_entity.pdbx_description
1 polymer ?
#
loop_
_entity_poly.entity_id
_entity_poly.type
_entity_poly.pdbx_seq_one_letter_code
_entity_poly.pdbx_strand_id
1 'polypeptide(L)' 'MSFGEMGAPLASGYGPAWPPDKSHRYVFTLYALRVESLGITAAADYNAFRDAALPETLATTTLIANYGPAETPLPG' A
#
# COMPACT_ATOMS: atom_id res chain seq x y z
N MET A 1 14.53 -17.26 -10.00
CA MET A 1 13.24 -16.80 -9.44
C MET A 1 12.89 -15.52 -10.17
N SER A 2 11.76 -15.52 -10.88
CA SER A 2 11.41 -14.46 -11.82
C SER A 2 10.94 -13.22 -11.06
N PHE A 3 11.65 -12.09 -11.24
CA PHE A 3 11.19 -10.75 -10.91
C PHE A 3 10.14 -10.38 -11.97
N GLY A 4 8.86 -10.63 -11.66
CA GLY A 4 7.77 -10.14 -12.51
C GLY A 4 7.85 -8.63 -12.66
N GLU A 5 8.12 -8.19 -13.88
CA GLU A 5 7.60 -6.97 -14.53
C GLU A 5 7.43 -5.76 -13.58
N MET A 6 8.54 -5.07 -13.33
CA MET A 6 8.61 -3.82 -12.57
C MET A 6 7.95 -2.64 -13.30
N GLY A 7 6.63 -2.66 -13.52
CA GLY A 7 5.94 -1.52 -14.14
C GLY A 7 4.42 -1.54 -14.10
N ALA A 8 3.78 -2.70 -13.88
CA ALA A 8 2.35 -2.79 -13.69
C ALA A 8 2.00 -2.82 -12.19
N PRO A 9 0.97 -2.09 -11.72
CA PRO A 9 0.43 -2.36 -10.40
C PRO A 9 0.00 -3.83 -10.37
N LEU A 10 0.48 -4.59 -9.39
CA LEU A 10 -0.01 -5.94 -9.16
C LEU A 10 -1.54 -5.86 -9.01
N ALA A 11 -2.28 -6.80 -9.61
CA ALA A 11 -3.74 -6.88 -9.47
C ALA A 11 -4.17 -6.96 -7.99
N SER A 12 -3.27 -7.42 -7.11
CA SER A 12 -3.38 -7.35 -5.65
C SER A 12 -1.99 -7.40 -5.01
N GLY A 13 -1.85 -6.84 -3.80
CA GLY A 13 -0.62 -6.89 -3.01
C GLY A 13 0.14 -5.56 -2.91
N TYR A 14 1.41 -5.64 -2.47
CA TYR A 14 2.25 -4.47 -2.24
C TYR A 14 2.90 -3.96 -3.52
N GLY A 15 2.59 -2.71 -3.91
CA GLY A 15 3.26 -2.01 -5.00
C GLY A 15 4.55 -1.34 -4.52
N PRO A 16 5.72 -1.61 -5.15
CA PRO A 16 6.98 -1.02 -4.73
C PRO A 16 7.04 0.49 -5.02
N ALA A 17 7.90 1.18 -4.27
CA ALA A 17 8.16 2.60 -4.42
C ALA A 17 8.90 2.89 -5.74
N TRP A 18 8.32 3.73 -6.61
CA TRP A 18 8.99 4.26 -7.80
C TRP A 18 8.70 5.76 -8.01
N PRO A 19 9.45 6.65 -7.34
CA PRO A 19 9.29 8.09 -7.50
C PRO A 19 10.22 8.64 -8.60
N PRO A 20 9.70 9.12 -9.74
CA PRO A 20 10.51 9.48 -10.91
C PRO A 20 11.28 10.80 -10.79
N ASP A 21 10.74 11.77 -10.06
CA ASP A 21 11.11 13.18 -10.17
C ASP A 21 11.86 13.69 -8.94
N LYS A 22 11.50 13.21 -7.75
CA LYS A 22 12.04 13.64 -6.46
C LYS A 22 11.76 12.61 -5.37
N SER A 23 12.34 12.80 -4.18
CA SER A 23 11.96 12.00 -3.02
C SER A 23 10.47 12.13 -2.71
N HIS A 24 9.78 10.99 -2.56
CA HIS A 24 8.40 10.91 -2.10
C HIS A 24 8.34 10.44 -0.65
N ARG A 25 7.24 10.77 0.03
CA ARG A 25 6.92 10.27 1.38
C ARG A 25 5.95 9.10 1.26
N TYR A 26 6.37 7.93 1.71
CA TYR A 26 5.56 6.73 1.79
C TYR A 26 5.00 6.62 3.21
N VAL A 27 3.69 6.72 3.33
CA VAL A 27 2.96 6.74 4.61
C VAL A 27 2.34 5.35 4.83
N PHE A 28 2.89 4.61 5.79
CA PHE A 28 2.40 3.29 6.19
C PHE A 28 1.57 3.43 7.46
N THR A 29 0.27 3.13 7.39
CA THR A 29 -0.64 3.20 8.54
C THR A 29 -1.03 1.81 8.99
N LEU A 30 -0.82 1.53 10.27
CA LEU A 30 -1.28 0.32 10.95
C LEU A 30 -2.56 0.65 11.74
N TYR A 31 -3.58 -0.20 11.60
CA TYR A 31 -4.87 -0.09 12.28
C TYR A 31 -5.03 -1.25 13.27
N ALA A 32 -5.23 -0.95 14.55
CA ALA A 32 -5.64 -1.93 15.55
C ALA A 32 -7.17 -2.03 15.53
N LEU A 33 -7.70 -3.21 15.23
CA LEU A 33 -9.15 -3.43 15.07
C LEU A 33 -9.75 -4.13 16.30
N ARG A 34 -11.03 -3.88 16.58
CA ARG A 34 -11.77 -4.57 17.65
C ARG A 34 -12.36 -5.93 17.24
N VAL A 35 -12.39 -6.21 15.94
CA VAL A 35 -12.90 -7.45 15.35
C VAL A 35 -11.75 -8.30 14.83
N GLU A 36 -11.95 -9.62 14.84
CA GLU A 36 -10.96 -10.59 14.34
C GLU A 36 -10.83 -10.56 12.81
N SER A 37 -11.93 -10.28 12.10
CA SER A 37 -11.96 -10.28 10.63
C SER A 37 -12.91 -9.21 10.08
N LEU A 38 -12.51 -8.55 8.99
CA LEU A 38 -13.32 -7.52 8.31
C LEU A 38 -14.28 -8.06 7.23
N GLY A 39 -14.16 -9.32 6.83
CA GLY A 39 -15.02 -9.92 5.80
C GLY A 39 -14.83 -9.37 4.38
N ILE A 40 -13.71 -8.70 4.09
CA ILE A 40 -13.40 -8.17 2.75
C ILE A 40 -12.73 -9.25 1.87
N THR A 41 -12.91 -9.14 0.55
CA THR A 41 -12.28 -10.05 -0.42
C THR A 41 -10.97 -9.49 -0.95
N ALA A 42 -10.14 -10.32 -1.59
CA ALA A 42 -8.90 -9.88 -2.23
C ALA A 42 -9.09 -8.91 -3.41
N ALA A 43 -10.32 -8.80 -3.93
CA ALA A 43 -10.68 -7.85 -4.99
C ALA A 43 -11.26 -6.53 -4.45
N ALA A 44 -11.38 -6.38 -3.12
CA ALA A 44 -11.85 -5.16 -2.50
C ALA A 44 -10.88 -4.00 -2.81
N ASP A 45 -11.44 -2.86 -3.19
CA ASP A 45 -10.66 -1.64 -3.39
C ASP A 45 -10.39 -0.93 -2.05
N TYR A 46 -9.66 0.19 -2.13
CA TYR A 46 -9.35 0.98 -0.94
C TYR A 46 -10.60 1.53 -0.23
N ASN A 47 -11.66 1.88 -0.96
CA ASN A 47 -12.87 2.43 -0.36
C ASN A 47 -13.60 1.35 0.43
N ALA A 48 -13.73 0.15 -0.12
CA ALA A 48 -14.31 -0.99 0.56
C ALA A 48 -13.53 -1.38 1.82
N PHE A 49 -12.18 -1.36 1.76
CA PHE A 49 -11.34 -1.53 2.95
C PHE A 49 -11.62 -0.45 4.00
N ARG A 50 -11.60 0.83 3.59
CA ARG A 50 -11.79 1.97 4.50
C ARG A 50 -13.14 1.88 5.23
N ASP A 51 -14.20 1.62 4.49
CA ASP A 51 -15.56 1.60 5.03
C ASP A 51 -15.76 0.42 5.99
N ALA A 52 -15.06 -0.69 5.80
CA ALA A 52 -15.05 -1.83 6.73
C ALA A 52 -14.11 -1.61 7.94
N ALA A 53 -12.92 -1.07 7.74
CA ALA A 53 -11.86 -1.02 8.75
C ALA A 53 -12.00 0.17 9.73
N LEU A 54 -12.38 1.36 9.25
CA LEU A 54 -12.39 2.56 10.09
C LEU A 54 -13.39 2.49 11.26
N PRO A 55 -14.64 1.99 11.09
CA PRO A 55 -15.57 1.86 12.21
C PRO A 55 -15.06 0.92 13.31
N GLU A 56 -14.25 -0.08 12.95
CA GLU A 56 -13.72 -1.09 13.88
C GLU A 56 -12.36 -0.72 14.47
N THR A 57 -11.79 0.42 14.08
CA THR A 57 -10.45 0.85 14.51
C THR A 57 -10.45 1.38 15.94
N LEU A 58 -9.65 0.77 16.81
CA LEU A 58 -9.39 1.20 18.18
C LEU A 58 -8.26 2.23 18.28
N ALA A 59 -7.21 2.03 17.48
CA ALA A 59 -6.03 2.88 17.46
C ALA A 59 -5.32 2.78 16.11
N THR A 60 -4.53 3.79 15.79
CA THR A 60 -3.64 3.78 14.62
C THR A 60 -2.23 4.18 14.99
N THR A 61 -1.27 3.73 14.20
CA THR A 61 0.08 4.28 14.20
C THR A 61 0.59 4.38 12.78
N THR A 62 1.51 5.31 12.53
CA THR A 62 2.02 5.59 11.19
C THR A 62 3.53 5.63 11.19
N LEU A 63 4.13 4.93 10.21
CA LEU A 63 5.53 5.06 9.83
C LEU A 63 5.61 5.84 8.52
N ILE A 64 6.48 6.85 8.47
CA ILE A 64 6.73 7.61 7.25
C ILE A 64 8.16 7.33 6.79
N ALA A 65 8.30 6.75 5.59
CA ALA A 65 9.58 6.55 4.93
C ALA A 65 9.76 7.56 3.79
N ASN A 66 10.99 7.99 3.55
CA ASN A 66 11.35 8.81 2.40
C ASN A 66 12.16 7.95 1.43
N TYR A 67 11.83 8.01 0.15
CA TYR A 67 12.58 7.32 -0.90
C TYR A 67 12.53 8.14 -2.19
N GLY A 68 13.63 8.15 -2.94
CA GLY A 68 13.71 8.73 -4.28
C GLY A 68 14.74 9.86 -4.45
N PRO A 69 14.94 10.32 -5.70
CA PRO A 69 14.33 9.77 -6.92
C PRO A 69 14.83 8.34 -7.23
N ALA A 70 14.02 7.54 -7.93
CA ALA A 70 14.45 6.22 -8.40
C ALA A 70 15.48 6.37 -9.52
N GLU A 71 16.61 5.66 -9.44
CA GLU A 71 17.66 5.75 -10.45
C GLU A 71 17.34 4.97 -11.74
N THR A 72 16.53 3.91 -11.65
CA THR A 72 16.18 3.06 -12.79
C THR A 72 14.84 3.48 -13.38
N PRO A 73 14.76 3.76 -14.71
CA PRO A 73 13.48 3.95 -15.41
C PRO A 73 12.55 2.75 -15.24
N LEU A 74 11.23 2.95 -15.22
CA LEU A 74 10.29 1.83 -15.43
C LEU A 74 10.59 1.19 -16.80
N PRO A 75 10.57 -0.15 -16.93
CA PRO A 75 10.51 -0.81 -18.23
C PRO A 75 9.30 -0.26 -18.99
N GLY A 76 9.55 0.20 -20.22
CA GLY A 76 8.51 0.60 -21.16
C GLY A 76 7.86 -0.58 -21.85
#